data_AF-A0A852PV14-F1
#
_entry.id   AF-A0A852PV14-F1
#
_cell.length_a   1.000
_cell.length_b   1.000
_cell.length_c   1.000
_cell.angle_alpha   90.00
_cell.angle_beta   90.00
_cell.angle_gamma   90.00
#
_symmetry.space_group_name_H-M   'P 1'
#
loop_
_entity.id
_entity.type
_entity.pdbx_description
1 polymer ?
#
loop_
_entity_poly.entity_id
_entity_poly.type
_entity_poly.pdbx_seq_one_letter_code
_entity_poly.pdbx_strand_id
1 'polypeptide(L)'
;MSASGLKVEVIDPDITRYRPMVIIADDNMTGTSGYQRAMWELKRNKAEAQKSTATVQGWQKPDGSLWLPNEIVWLTAPELGFERQARLIVEVVFTLDENGTRSQLTLMHRDAFDEPEESLDKVQKGKKSKKSKKDNVAEFGDFKE
;
A
#
# COMPACT_ATOMS: atom_id res chain seq x y z
N MET A 1 29.14 16.55 19.32
CA MET A 1 28.07 15.60 19.70
C MET A 1 27.23 15.34 18.47
N SER A 2 27.63 14.39 17.63
CA SER A 2 26.88 14.06 16.42
C SER A 2 25.73 13.15 16.83
N ALA A 3 24.53 13.70 17.00
CA ALA A 3 23.34 12.89 17.18
C ALA A 3 23.07 12.15 15.85
N SER A 4 23.57 10.91 15.74
CA SER A 4 23.30 10.04 14.61
C SER A 4 21.85 9.55 14.72
N GLY A 5 20.91 10.35 14.26
CA GLY A 5 19.51 9.93 14.11
C GLY A 5 19.41 8.84 13.06
N LEU A 6 18.66 7.78 13.34
CA LEU A 6 18.39 6.72 12.38
C LEU A 6 17.61 7.31 11.19
N LYS A 7 18.20 7.23 10.00
CA LYS A 7 17.62 7.73 8.74
C LYS A 7 17.42 6.55 7.80
N VAL A 8 16.25 6.49 7.19
CA VAL A 8 15.90 5.51 6.15
C VAL A 8 15.47 6.29 4.91
N GLU A 9 15.93 5.85 3.74
CA GLU A 9 15.60 6.44 2.44
C GLU A 9 14.94 5.39 1.56
N VAL A 10 13.87 5.79 0.87
CA VAL A 10 13.19 5.00 -0.15
C VAL A 10 13.04 5.88 -1.38
N ILE A 11 13.38 5.34 -2.55
CA ILE A 11 13.38 6.06 -3.82
C ILE A 11 12.25 5.52 -4.69
N ASP A 12 11.45 6.42 -5.23
CA ASP A 12 10.48 6.09 -6.29
C ASP A 12 11.19 6.16 -7.66
N PRO A 13 11.39 5.02 -8.36
CA PRO A 13 12.09 5.00 -9.64
C PRO A 13 11.30 5.71 -10.77
N ASP A 14 10.00 5.91 -10.62
CA ASP A 14 9.18 6.57 -11.64
C ASP A 14 9.39 8.10 -11.65
N ILE A 15 9.93 8.67 -10.57
CA ILE A 15 10.14 10.12 -10.40
C ILE A 15 11.61 10.48 -10.58
N THR A 16 11.98 10.86 -11.80
CA THR A 16 13.38 11.23 -12.15
C THR A 16 13.78 12.63 -11.69
N ARG A 17 12.82 13.53 -11.49
CA ARG A 17 13.06 14.89 -10.99
C ARG A 17 13.26 14.88 -9.47
N TYR A 18 14.27 15.63 -8.99
CA TYR A 18 14.51 15.77 -7.54
C TYR A 18 13.30 16.37 -6.79
N ARG A 19 12.63 15.54 -5.97
CA ARG A 19 11.49 15.90 -5.11
C ARG A 19 11.53 15.14 -3.77
N PRO A 20 12.40 15.54 -2.82
CA PRO A 20 12.49 14.87 -1.54
C PRO A 20 11.24 15.15 -0.68
N MET A 21 10.73 14.12 -0.01
CA MET A 21 9.74 14.23 1.07
C MET A 21 10.41 13.72 2.35
N VAL A 22 10.36 14.53 3.41
CA VAL A 22 10.92 14.16 4.73
C VAL A 22 9.76 13.95 5.70
N ILE A 23 9.68 12.75 6.26
CA ILE A 23 8.70 12.37 7.27
C ILE A 23 9.45 12.16 8.58
N ILE A 24 9.09 12.95 9.60
CA ILE A 24 9.66 12.82 10.94
C ILE A 24 8.86 11.73 11.67
N ALA A 25 9.57 10.77 12.27
CA ALA A 25 8.95 9.72 13.06
C ALA A 25 8.83 10.18 14.52
N ASP A 26 7.63 10.02 15.09
CA ASP A 26 7.36 10.34 16.50
C ASP A 26 7.66 9.15 17.44
N ASP A 27 7.65 7.92 16.92
CA ASP A 27 7.89 6.69 17.67
C ASP A 27 9.38 6.26 17.60
N ASN A 28 9.80 5.36 18.49
CA ASN A 28 11.13 4.76 18.51
C ASN A 28 11.32 3.84 17.30
N MET A 29 11.63 4.45 16.17
CA MET A 29 11.77 3.81 14.87
C MET A 29 13.03 2.94 14.81
N THR A 30 12.87 1.69 14.38
CA THR A 30 13.97 0.82 13.97
C THR A 30 14.20 0.96 12.46
N GLY A 31 15.36 0.54 11.94
CA GLY A 31 15.63 0.57 10.50
C GLY A 31 14.56 -0.13 9.67
N THR A 32 14.05 -1.27 10.15
CA THR A 32 13.01 -2.05 9.47
C THR A 32 11.65 -1.37 9.52
N SER A 33 11.21 -0.88 10.68
CA SER A 33 9.91 -0.21 10.80
C SER A 33 9.88 1.12 10.03
N GLY A 34 11.01 1.84 10.00
CA GLY A 34 11.16 3.05 9.18
C GLY A 34 11.08 2.77 7.69
N TYR A 35 11.69 1.67 7.22
CA TYR A 35 11.61 1.25 5.83
C TYR A 35 10.17 0.85 5.43
N GLN A 36 9.49 0.07 6.27
CA GLN A 36 8.10 -0.33 6.02
C GLN A 36 7.17 0.89 5.92
N ARG A 37 7.33 1.87 6.82
CA ARG A 37 6.57 3.13 6.77
C ARG A 37 6.86 3.91 5.49
N ALA A 38 8.13 4.07 5.12
CA ALA A 38 8.52 4.78 3.91
C ALA A 38 7.99 4.09 2.64
N MET A 39 8.00 2.76 2.60
CA MET A 39 7.41 1.96 1.50
C MET A 39 5.89 2.11 1.43
N TRP A 40 5.20 2.14 2.58
CA TRP A 40 3.76 2.37 2.63
C TRP A 40 3.39 3.75 2.09
N GLU A 41 4.12 4.79 2.52
CA GLU A 41 3.92 6.16 2.01
C GLU A 41 4.19 6.25 0.51
N LEU A 42 5.21 5.57 -0.01
CA LEU A 42 5.46 5.47 -1.45
C LEU A 42 4.27 4.85 -2.18
N LYS A 43 3.81 3.68 -1.74
CA LYS A 43 2.66 2.97 -2.35
C LYS A 43 1.40 3.83 -2.32
N ARG A 44 1.11 4.43 -1.16
CA ARG A 44 -0.05 5.31 -0.97
C ARG A 44 0.01 6.52 -1.90
N ASN A 45 1.14 7.23 -1.95
CA ASN A 45 1.32 8.39 -2.83
C ASN A 45 1.21 8.01 -4.30
N LYS A 46 1.82 6.89 -4.72
CA LYS A 46 1.74 6.39 -6.09
C LYS A 46 0.30 6.10 -6.50
N ALA A 47 -0.47 5.50 -5.60
CA ALA A 47 -1.84 5.15 -5.90
C ALA A 47 -2.78 6.36 -5.85
N GLU A 48 -2.57 7.31 -4.92
CA GLU A 48 -3.29 8.59 -4.86
C GLU A 48 -3.04 9.43 -6.12
N ALA A 49 -1.83 9.41 -6.66
CA ALA A 49 -1.49 10.07 -7.91
C ALA A 49 -2.25 9.51 -9.13
N GLN A 50 -2.75 8.26 -9.07
CA GLN A 50 -3.45 7.59 -10.17
C GLN A 50 -4.98 7.56 -10.01
N LYS A 51 -5.53 8.46 -9.19
CA LYS A 51 -6.98 8.63 -9.03
C LYS A 51 -7.63 9.08 -10.33
N SER A 52 -8.70 8.40 -10.71
CA SER A 52 -9.50 8.70 -11.91
C SER A 52 -10.97 8.79 -11.53
N THR A 53 -11.69 9.73 -12.13
CA THR A 53 -13.14 9.91 -11.89
C THR A 53 -13.90 9.61 -13.18
N ALA A 54 -14.89 8.73 -13.10
CA ALA A 54 -15.74 8.36 -14.23
C ALA A 54 -17.21 8.65 -13.89
N THR A 55 -17.92 9.32 -14.79
CA THR A 55 -19.36 9.55 -14.64
C THR A 55 -20.11 8.61 -15.58
N VAL A 56 -21.03 7.82 -15.04
CA VAL A 56 -21.86 6.87 -15.78
C VAL A 56 -23.34 7.23 -15.67
N GLN A 57 -24.10 6.87 -16.71
CA GLN A 57 -25.54 7.05 -16.72
C GLN A 57 -26.23 5.92 -15.94
N GLY A 58 -27.19 6.30 -15.09
CA GLY A 58 -27.93 5.38 -14.24
C GLY A 58 -27.19 5.03 -12.95
N TRP A 59 -27.96 4.58 -11.96
CA TRP A 59 -27.42 4.12 -10.66
C TRP A 59 -27.11 2.61 -10.64
N GLN A 60 -27.65 1.87 -11.61
CA GLN A 60 -27.49 0.43 -11.71
C GLN A 60 -26.48 0.06 -12.80
N LYS A 61 -25.79 -1.04 -12.58
CA LYS A 61 -24.96 -1.73 -13.56
C LYS A 61 -25.86 -2.41 -14.60
N PRO A 62 -25.31 -2.86 -15.76
CA PRO A 62 -26.06 -3.63 -16.74
C PRO A 62 -26.71 -4.92 -16.18
N ASP A 63 -26.17 -5.45 -15.09
CA ASP A 63 -26.67 -6.61 -14.34
C ASP A 63 -27.84 -6.27 -13.38
N GLY A 64 -28.23 -4.99 -13.28
CA GLY A 64 -29.30 -4.52 -12.39
C GLY A 64 -28.86 -4.29 -10.93
N SER A 65 -27.66 -4.72 -10.56
CA SER A 65 -27.04 -4.42 -9.27
C SER A 65 -26.56 -2.96 -9.18
N LEU A 66 -26.63 -2.36 -7.99
CA LEU A 66 -26.18 -0.98 -7.77
C LEU A 66 -24.65 -0.85 -7.90
N TRP A 67 -24.16 0.33 -8.29
CA TRP A 67 -22.74 0.67 -8.13
C TRP A 67 -22.37 0.72 -6.64
N LEU A 68 -21.33 -0.01 -6.23
CA LEU A 68 -20.91 -0.06 -4.83
C LEU A 68 -19.40 0.19 -4.71
N PRO A 69 -18.96 0.83 -3.62
CA PRO A 69 -17.54 0.87 -3.27
C PRO A 69 -16.97 -0.54 -3.04
N ASN A 70 -15.65 -0.65 -3.07
CA ASN A 70 -14.88 -1.89 -2.89
C ASN A 70 -15.17 -2.97 -3.95
N GLU A 71 -15.55 -2.56 -5.16
CA GLU A 71 -15.72 -3.43 -6.32
C GLU A 71 -14.62 -3.15 -7.35
N ILE A 72 -14.07 -4.21 -7.96
CA ILE A 72 -13.08 -4.08 -9.03
C ILE A 72 -13.80 -3.99 -10.37
N VAL A 73 -13.50 -2.96 -11.15
CA VAL A 73 -14.04 -2.71 -12.47
C VAL A 73 -12.93 -2.55 -13.51
N TRP A 74 -13.27 -2.82 -14.76
CA TRP A 74 -12.36 -2.62 -15.89
C TRP A 74 -12.59 -1.25 -16.51
N LEU A 75 -11.59 -0.37 -16.41
CA LEU A 75 -11.60 0.94 -17.06
C LEU A 75 -10.94 0.83 -18.44
N THR A 76 -11.72 1.12 -19.48
CA THR A 76 -11.22 1.21 -20.86
C THR A 76 -11.54 2.60 -21.40
N ALA A 77 -10.50 3.43 -21.56
CA ALA A 77 -10.60 4.76 -22.13
C ALA A 77 -9.30 5.06 -22.91
N PRO A 78 -9.23 4.65 -24.20
CA PRO A 78 -8.01 4.78 -25.00
C PRO A 78 -7.53 6.23 -25.16
N GLU A 79 -8.46 7.18 -25.26
CA GLU A 79 -8.15 8.62 -25.37
C GLU A 79 -7.44 9.19 -24.15
N LEU A 80 -7.65 8.58 -22.98
CA LEU A 80 -7.00 8.95 -21.71
C LEU A 80 -5.78 8.06 -21.40
N GLY A 81 -5.40 7.16 -22.31
CA GLY A 81 -4.31 6.20 -22.12
C GLY A 81 -4.66 5.01 -21.21
N PHE A 82 -5.94 4.79 -20.92
CA PHE A 82 -6.38 3.63 -20.14
C PHE A 82 -6.76 2.46 -21.06
N GLU A 83 -5.77 1.62 -21.37
CA GLU A 83 -5.97 0.37 -22.10
C GLU A 83 -6.37 -0.75 -21.12
N ARG A 84 -7.67 -0.89 -20.88
CA ARG A 84 -8.30 -1.98 -20.10
C ARG A 84 -7.56 -2.28 -18.77
N GLN A 85 -7.61 -1.34 -17.84
CA GLN A 85 -6.96 -1.48 -16.53
C GLN A 85 -7.98 -1.86 -15.45
N ALA A 86 -7.59 -2.73 -14.52
CA ALA A 86 -8.38 -3.03 -13.34
C ALA A 86 -8.27 -1.88 -12.33
N ARG A 87 -9.42 -1.35 -11.88
CA ARG A 87 -9.51 -0.27 -10.90
C ARG A 87 -10.50 -0.63 -9.80
N LEU A 88 -10.21 -0.19 -8.59
CA LEU A 88 -11.11 -0.31 -7.45
C LEU A 88 -12.03 0.92 -7.38
N ILE A 89 -13.33 0.70 -7.20
CA ILE A 89 -14.27 1.76 -6.84
C ILE A 89 -14.04 2.14 -5.37
N VAL A 90 -13.56 3.35 -5.13
CA VAL A 90 -13.29 3.90 -3.79
C VAL A 90 -14.52 4.62 -3.24
N GLU A 91 -15.21 5.33 -4.12
CA GLU A 91 -16.35 6.16 -3.76
C GLU A 91 -17.36 6.16 -4.91
N VAL A 92 -18.64 6.21 -4.55
CA VAL A 92 -19.75 6.33 -5.48
C VAL A 92 -20.64 7.47 -5.01
N VAL A 93 -20.84 8.46 -5.87
CA VAL A 93 -21.78 9.56 -5.63
C VAL A 93 -22.96 9.40 -6.59
N PHE A 94 -24.13 9.18 -6.03
CA PHE A 94 -25.38 9.13 -6.78
C PHE A 94 -25.99 10.53 -6.89
N THR A 95 -26.31 10.92 -8.11
CA THR A 95 -26.92 12.21 -8.42
C THR A 95 -28.20 12.00 -9.21
N LEU A 96 -29.20 12.85 -8.96
CA LEU A 96 -30.44 12.93 -9.72
C LEU A 96 -30.66 14.41 -10.06
N ASP A 97 -30.57 14.74 -11.35
CA ASP A 97 -30.77 16.10 -11.86
C ASP A 97 -31.77 16.08 -13.04
N GLU A 98 -31.94 17.22 -13.72
CA GLU A 98 -32.77 17.32 -14.93
C GLU A 98 -32.28 16.40 -16.07
N ASN A 99 -31.01 15.99 -16.03
CA ASN A 99 -30.43 15.03 -16.98
C ASN A 99 -30.62 13.56 -16.54
N GLY A 100 -31.37 13.32 -15.46
CA GLY A 100 -31.73 12.00 -14.96
C GLY A 100 -30.79 11.49 -13.86
N THR A 101 -30.70 10.16 -13.74
CA THR A 101 -29.88 9.49 -12.73
C THR A 101 -28.46 9.32 -13.24
N ARG A 102 -27.47 9.78 -12.46
CA ARG A 102 -26.05 9.62 -12.78
C ARG A 102 -25.27 9.13 -11.57
N SER A 103 -24.22 8.36 -11.83
CA SER A 103 -23.28 7.89 -10.81
C SER A 103 -21.88 8.38 -11.14
N GLN A 104 -21.28 9.11 -10.21
CA GLN A 104 -19.87 9.47 -10.28
C GLN A 104 -19.07 8.45 -9.47
N LEU A 105 -18.13 7.79 -10.14
CA LEU A 105 -17.28 6.75 -9.59
C LEU A 105 -15.87 7.31 -9.42
N THR A 106 -15.35 7.26 -8.21
CA THR A 106 -13.92 7.48 -7.95
C THR A 106 -13.19 6.15 -8.00
N LEU A 107 -12.21 6.05 -8.90
CA LEU A 107 -11.48 4.84 -9.21
C LEU A 107 -10.00 5.02 -8.85
N MET A 108 -9.40 4.03 -8.19
CA MET A 108 -7.97 4.00 -7.85
C MET A 108 -7.38 2.60 -8.09
N HIS A 109 -6.05 2.46 -8.02
CA HIS A 109 -5.42 1.14 -8.05
C HIS A 109 -5.71 0.37 -6.74
N ARG A 110 -5.87 -0.95 -6.79
CA ARG A 110 -6.16 -1.76 -5.58
C ARG A 110 -5.05 -1.67 -4.54
N ASP A 111 -3.80 -1.73 -4.99
CA ASP A 111 -2.59 -1.69 -4.14
C ASP A 111 -2.50 -0.42 -3.26
N ALA A 112 -3.32 0.60 -3.51
CA ALA A 112 -3.45 1.77 -2.63
C ALA A 112 -3.93 1.43 -1.22
N PHE A 113 -4.75 0.38 -1.11
CA PHE A 113 -5.50 0.02 0.09
C PHE A 113 -4.95 -1.21 0.78
N ASP A 114 -3.81 -1.73 0.32
CA ASP A 114 -3.11 -2.80 1.00
C ASP A 114 -2.48 -2.25 2.29
N GLU A 115 -2.82 -2.87 3.42
CA GLU A 115 -2.26 -2.53 4.72
C GLU A 115 -0.76 -2.84 4.73
N PRO A 116 0.09 -2.00 5.35
CA PRO A 116 1.48 -2.37 5.56
C PRO A 116 1.55 -3.66 6.37
N GLU A 117 2.47 -4.55 6.02
CA GLU A 117 2.74 -5.74 6.81
C GLU A 117 3.17 -5.29 8.23
N GLU A 118 2.31 -5.51 9.24
CA GLU A 118 2.71 -5.33 10.63
C GLU A 118 4.01 -6.13 10.87
N SER A 119 4.98 -5.52 11.57
CA SER A 119 6.16 -6.28 11.97
C SER A 119 5.70 -7.47 12.81
N LEU A 120 6.09 -8.68 12.40
CA LEU A 120 5.69 -9.95 13.01
C LEU A 120 6.26 -10.16 14.44
N ASP A 121 6.59 -9.09 15.16
CA ASP A 121 7.07 -9.13 16.55
C ASP A 121 6.02 -9.73 17.50
N LYS A 122 4.74 -9.76 17.09
CA LYS A 122 3.66 -10.45 17.81
C LYS A 122 3.46 -11.92 17.42
N VAL A 123 3.93 -12.38 16.26
CA VAL A 123 3.76 -13.79 15.84
C VAL A 123 4.83 -14.70 16.46
N GLN A 124 5.99 -14.16 16.84
CA GLN A 124 7.05 -14.95 17.47
C GLN A 124 6.87 -15.21 18.98
N LYS A 125 5.90 -14.57 19.65
CA LYS A 125 5.58 -14.88 21.06
C LYS A 125 4.74 -16.14 21.26
N GLY A 126 4.23 -16.76 20.19
CA GLY A 126 3.38 -17.97 20.25
C GLY A 126 4.07 -19.32 19.99
N LYS A 127 5.36 -19.36 19.65
CA LYS A 127 6.11 -20.61 19.40
C LYS A 127 7.37 -20.73 20.26
N LYS A 128 7.19 -20.73 21.59
CA LYS A 128 8.17 -21.31 22.54
C LYS A 128 7.53 -22.47 23.31
N SER A 129 7.35 -23.60 22.64
CA SER A 129 7.36 -24.92 23.29
C SER A 129 7.50 -26.05 22.25
N LYS A 130 8.74 -26.50 22.05
CA LYS A 130 9.08 -27.94 22.01
C LYS A 130 10.61 -28.08 22.02
N LYS A 131 11.10 -28.32 23.23
CA LYS A 131 12.42 -28.90 23.52
C LYS A 131 12.57 -30.16 22.67
N SER A 132 13.48 -30.15 21.71
CA SER A 132 14.03 -31.38 21.14
C SER A 132 15.54 -31.38 21.34
N LYS A 133 16.03 -32.59 21.56
CA LYS A 133 17.25 -32.96 22.25
C LYS A 133 18.36 -33.09 21.21
N LYS A 134 19.53 -32.51 21.50
CA LYS A 134 20.86 -32.99 21.08
C LYS A 134 21.18 -32.85 19.58
N ASP A 135 22.07 -31.90 19.27
CA ASP A 135 23.14 -32.12 18.29
C ASP A 135 24.41 -31.40 18.78
N ASN A 136 25.49 -32.17 18.87
CA ASN A 136 26.80 -31.78 19.39
C ASN A 136 27.53 -30.92 18.35
N VAL A 137 28.08 -29.78 18.76
CA VAL A 137 29.14 -29.09 18.02
C VAL A 137 30.31 -28.92 18.98
N ALA A 138 31.46 -29.47 18.60
CA ALA A 138 32.71 -29.38 19.37
C ALA A 138 33.18 -27.93 19.42
N GLU A 139 33.41 -27.40 20.63
CA GLU A 139 33.98 -26.09 20.83
C GLU A 139 35.45 -26.08 20.39
N PHE A 140 35.79 -25.11 19.54
CA PHE A 140 37.15 -24.82 19.09
C PHE A 140 37.94 -24.26 20.28
N GLY A 141 38.65 -25.12 20.99
CA GLY A 141 39.67 -24.74 21.94
C GLY A 141 41.04 -24.84 21.30
N ASP A 142 41.66 -23.70 20.97
CA ASP A 142 43.11 -23.54 21.08
C ASP A 142 43.48 -22.04 20.93
N PHE A 143 43.77 -21.39 22.05
CA PHE A 143 44.59 -20.19 22.08
C PHE A 143 45.78 -20.56 22.97
N LYS A 144 46.94 -20.76 22.34
CA LYS A 144 48.21 -21.05 23.03
C LYS A 144 48.95 -19.74 23.25
N GLU A 145 49.57 -19.63 24.43
CA GLU A 145 50.27 -18.47 25.01
C GLU A 145 51.19 -17.69 24.06
#